data_AF-A0A8E2ECW4-F1
#
_entry.id   AF-A0A8E2ECW4-F1
#
_cell.length_a   1.000
_cell.length_b   1.000
_cell.length_c   1.000
_cell.angle_alpha   90.00
_cell.angle_beta   90.00
_cell.angle_gamma   90.00
#
_symmetry.space_group_name_H-M   'P 1'
#
loop_
_entity.id
_entity.type
_entity.pdbx_description
1 polymer ?
#
loop_
_entity_poly.entity_id
_entity_poly.type
_entity_poly.pdbx_seq_one_letter_code
_entity_poly.pdbx_strand_id
1 'polypeptide(L)'
;MSSPTTNLPAAPSQPQLPTSPIMPTPTPEPAASSGAFSLLPSKSHPKPRLSLTRTTSSTASASRPKAVRASKTGKPTPSPKHFTYDPRDHFIPCMAPGCSTHYLLSTLSPTFYSAHQPHGLTHLHGLCPVHALADRKAADVDLKAEQVALRASAGRQTLAQLALQFELCVKRVRAVREDESRELQRLQGERLNGADFRYYPRPCTAKGCQRPWFSVYAASLYQWYRAESACGICMLRVYCPSCAAKELEEAEERLEGAKGKLETEEEWERHVEEVRRRREFEVEFWEKAQTRVMLKKGVRPRVTEARKTKTEDVELEGKGVDIVRELCVVM
;
A
#
# COMPACT_ATOMS: atom_id res chain seq x y z
N MET A 1 -46.00 38.44 -51.03
CA MET A 1 -44.81 38.41 -50.17
C MET A 1 -44.78 37.05 -49.52
N SER A 2 -43.98 36.15 -50.09
CA SER A 2 -44.03 34.71 -49.81
C SER A 2 -42.96 34.36 -48.80
N SER A 3 -43.36 33.76 -47.68
CA SER A 3 -42.47 33.31 -46.61
C SER A 3 -41.72 32.03 -47.00
N PRO A 4 -40.47 31.85 -46.55
CA PRO A 4 -39.69 30.66 -46.84
C PRO A 4 -40.02 29.51 -45.88
N THR A 5 -40.16 28.30 -46.45
CA THR A 5 -40.32 27.03 -45.76
C THR A 5 -38.94 26.48 -45.36
N THR A 6 -38.70 26.33 -44.06
CA THR A 6 -37.48 25.71 -43.52
C THR A 6 -37.74 24.24 -43.20
N ASN A 7 -37.12 23.33 -43.96
CA ASN A 7 -37.09 21.90 -43.69
C ASN A 7 -36.08 21.61 -42.57
N LEU A 8 -36.52 20.94 -41.50
CA LEU A 8 -35.66 20.38 -40.45
C LEU A 8 -35.23 18.96 -40.83
N PRO A 9 -33.94 18.60 -40.68
CA PRO A 9 -33.48 17.23 -40.92
C PRO A 9 -33.82 16.29 -39.76
N ALA A 10 -34.09 15.03 -40.12
CA ALA A 10 -34.43 13.93 -39.24
C ALA A 10 -33.31 13.56 -38.25
N ALA A 11 -33.70 13.17 -37.05
CA ALA A 11 -32.81 12.73 -35.98
C ALA A 11 -32.11 11.39 -36.30
N PRO A 12 -30.85 11.20 -35.90
CA PRO A 12 -30.15 9.93 -36.07
C PRO A 12 -30.63 8.88 -35.04
N SER A 13 -30.88 7.68 -35.55
CA SER A 13 -31.28 6.48 -34.83
C SER A 13 -30.27 6.07 -33.77
N GLN A 14 -30.76 5.71 -32.57
CA GLN A 14 -29.97 5.18 -31.47
C GLN A 14 -29.37 3.80 -31.81
N PRO A 15 -28.11 3.50 -31.42
CA PRO A 15 -27.56 2.16 -31.49
C PRO A 15 -28.17 1.26 -30.40
N GLN A 16 -28.63 0.08 -30.82
CA GLN A 16 -29.13 -0.97 -29.93
C GLN A 16 -28.00 -1.54 -29.06
N LEU A 17 -28.28 -1.69 -27.77
CA LEU A 17 -27.41 -2.33 -26.78
C LEU A 17 -27.36 -3.85 -27.01
N PRO A 18 -26.19 -4.50 -26.88
CA PRO A 18 -26.08 -5.95 -26.99
C PRO A 18 -26.71 -6.66 -25.79
N THR A 19 -27.47 -7.69 -26.11
CA THR A 19 -28.12 -8.66 -25.24
C THR A 19 -27.10 -9.36 -24.33
N SER A 20 -27.39 -9.40 -23.03
CA SER A 20 -26.58 -10.05 -22.00
C SER A 20 -26.38 -11.55 -22.26
N PRO A 21 -25.19 -12.13 -21.97
CA PRO A 21 -24.97 -13.56 -22.05
C PRO A 21 -25.66 -14.32 -20.91
N ILE A 22 -26.23 -15.46 -21.31
CA ILE A 22 -26.89 -16.49 -20.49
C ILE A 22 -25.90 -17.06 -19.47
N MET A 23 -26.32 -17.11 -18.20
CA MET A 23 -25.54 -17.75 -17.12
C MET A 23 -25.46 -19.27 -17.32
N PRO A 24 -24.29 -19.91 -17.14
CA PRO A 24 -24.21 -21.36 -17.09
C PRO A 24 -24.72 -21.91 -15.75
N THR A 25 -25.53 -22.94 -15.87
CA THR A 25 -26.11 -23.81 -14.84
C THR A 25 -25.04 -24.37 -13.88
N PRO A 26 -25.28 -24.39 -12.56
CA PRO A 26 -24.36 -25.00 -11.60
C PRO A 26 -24.32 -26.53 -11.75
N THR A 27 -23.10 -27.06 -11.85
CA THR A 27 -22.78 -28.49 -11.86
C THR A 27 -22.97 -29.08 -10.46
N PRO A 28 -23.61 -30.26 -10.31
CA PRO A 28 -23.79 -30.89 -9.01
C PRO A 28 -22.48 -31.42 -8.41
N GLU A 29 -22.29 -31.10 -7.13
CA GLU A 29 -21.24 -31.56 -6.22
C GLU A 29 -21.21 -33.10 -6.11
N PRO A 30 -20.05 -33.77 -6.19
CA PRO A 30 -19.94 -35.17 -5.82
C PRO A 30 -19.98 -35.32 -4.30
N ALA A 31 -20.92 -36.14 -3.85
CA ALA A 31 -21.21 -36.49 -2.47
C ALA A 31 -19.97 -36.79 -1.63
N ALA A 32 -19.86 -36.09 -0.49
CA ALA A 32 -18.96 -36.43 0.59
C ALA A 32 -19.31 -37.83 1.11
N SER A 33 -18.39 -38.78 0.91
CA SER A 33 -18.42 -40.09 1.54
C SER A 33 -18.18 -39.93 3.04
N SER A 34 -19.22 -40.22 3.81
CA SER A 34 -19.22 -40.35 5.26
C SER A 34 -18.28 -41.48 5.70
N GLY A 35 -17.01 -41.13 5.94
CA GLY A 35 -16.01 -42.01 6.53
C GLY A 35 -16.08 -41.95 8.07
N ALA A 36 -16.74 -42.96 8.63
CA ALA A 36 -16.66 -43.52 9.98
C ALA A 36 -15.80 -42.78 11.05
N PHE A 37 -16.51 -42.37 12.11
CA PHE A 37 -15.95 -42.12 13.44
C PHE A 37 -15.11 -43.31 13.93
N SER A 38 -13.78 -43.14 13.98
CA SER A 38 -12.92 -43.97 14.81
C SER A 38 -12.72 -43.28 16.16
N LEU A 39 -13.49 -43.73 17.15
CA LEU A 39 -13.26 -43.42 18.56
C LEU A 39 -11.92 -44.02 18.98
N LEU A 40 -10.90 -43.18 19.15
CA LEU A 40 -9.67 -43.54 19.83
C LEU A 40 -9.68 -42.99 21.27
N PRO A 41 -9.31 -43.80 22.27
CA PRO A 41 -9.41 -43.45 23.68
C PRO A 41 -8.36 -42.44 24.11
N SER A 42 -8.79 -41.41 24.85
CA SER A 42 -7.94 -40.51 25.63
C SER A 42 -7.09 -41.30 26.61
N LYS A 43 -5.84 -41.58 26.23
CA LYS A 43 -4.78 -41.97 27.17
C LYS A 43 -4.07 -40.72 27.67
N SER A 44 -4.46 -40.29 28.86
CA SER A 44 -3.67 -39.40 29.70
C SER A 44 -2.35 -40.08 30.07
N HIS A 45 -1.26 -39.71 29.39
CA HIS A 45 0.09 -40.06 29.82
C HIS A 45 0.77 -38.87 30.52
N PRO A 46 1.49 -39.12 31.63
CA PRO A 46 2.16 -38.09 32.39
C PRO A 46 3.33 -37.49 31.62
N LYS A 47 3.50 -36.18 31.73
CA LYS A 47 4.62 -35.40 31.19
C LYS A 47 5.97 -36.03 31.61
N PRO A 48 6.81 -36.54 30.68
CA PRO A 48 8.20 -36.78 30.99
C PRO A 48 8.94 -35.43 30.98
N ARG A 49 9.37 -34.99 32.17
CA ARG A 49 10.39 -33.95 32.33
C ARG A 49 11.70 -34.48 31.74
N LEU A 50 11.96 -34.19 30.48
CA LEU A 50 13.31 -34.35 29.91
C LEU A 50 14.13 -33.11 30.29
N SER A 51 14.96 -33.29 31.31
CA SER A 51 16.10 -32.44 31.62
C SER A 51 17.10 -32.53 30.47
N LEU A 52 17.04 -31.59 29.54
CA LEU A 52 18.06 -31.42 28.51
C LEU A 52 19.17 -30.50 29.07
N THR A 53 20.17 -31.11 29.69
CA THR A 53 21.47 -30.48 29.93
C THR A 53 22.15 -30.26 28.58
N ARG A 54 21.96 -29.07 27.99
CA ARG A 54 22.72 -28.63 26.82
C ARG A 54 23.82 -27.68 27.26
N THR A 55 24.97 -28.23 27.59
CA THR A 55 26.25 -27.52 27.68
C THR A 55 26.70 -27.17 26.28
N THR A 56 26.47 -25.93 25.85
CA THR A 56 27.25 -25.32 24.77
C THR A 56 27.93 -24.09 25.32
N SER A 57 29.17 -24.29 25.75
CA SER A 57 30.11 -23.25 26.11
C SER A 57 30.41 -22.41 24.87
N SER A 58 29.69 -21.30 24.71
CA SER A 58 30.08 -20.25 23.78
C SER A 58 30.85 -19.20 24.56
N THR A 59 32.17 -19.22 24.41
CA THR A 59 33.09 -18.13 24.76
C THR A 59 32.80 -16.92 23.87
N ALA A 60 31.69 -16.24 24.15
CA ALA A 60 31.49 -14.88 23.66
C ALA A 60 32.41 -13.99 24.50
N SER A 61 33.52 -13.55 23.90
CA SER A 61 34.35 -12.49 24.45
C SER A 61 33.46 -11.29 24.79
N ALA A 62 33.36 -11.00 26.07
CA ALA A 62 32.76 -9.77 26.58
C ALA A 62 33.56 -8.58 26.04
N SER A 63 33.15 -8.06 24.90
CA SER A 63 33.56 -6.74 24.46
C SER A 63 32.94 -5.76 25.45
N ARG A 64 33.79 -5.27 26.35
CA ARG A 64 33.51 -4.17 27.28
C ARG A 64 32.62 -3.13 26.59
N PRO A 65 31.47 -2.74 27.16
CA PRO A 65 30.80 -1.53 26.70
C PRO A 65 31.79 -0.38 26.86
N LYS A 66 32.25 0.16 25.73
CA LYS A 66 33.05 1.37 25.70
C LYS A 66 32.19 2.43 26.39
N ALA A 67 32.60 2.84 27.58
CA ALA A 67 31.92 3.88 28.33
C ALA A 67 31.65 5.04 27.37
N VAL A 68 30.37 5.28 27.09
CA VAL A 68 29.92 6.42 26.31
C VAL A 68 30.37 7.63 27.11
N ARG A 69 31.51 8.19 26.72
CA ARG A 69 31.99 9.48 27.21
C ARG A 69 30.82 10.43 27.04
N ALA A 70 30.38 11.03 28.14
CA ALA A 70 29.45 12.15 28.11
C ALA A 70 30.04 13.19 27.16
N SER A 71 29.45 13.29 25.96
CA SER A 71 29.81 14.29 24.97
C SER A 71 29.61 15.65 25.63
N LYS A 72 30.72 16.39 25.76
CA LYS A 72 30.74 17.77 26.24
C LYS A 72 29.60 18.55 25.61
N THR A 73 28.83 19.22 26.46
CA THR A 73 27.98 20.39 26.19
C THR A 73 28.25 21.01 24.82
N GLY A 74 27.58 20.47 23.80
CA GLY A 74 27.58 21.04 22.46
C GLY A 74 26.83 22.37 22.51
N LYS A 75 27.37 23.37 21.81
CA LYS A 75 26.70 24.65 21.53
C LYS A 75 25.22 24.38 21.17
N PRO A 76 24.27 25.22 21.63
CA PRO A 76 22.87 25.07 21.28
C PRO A 76 22.77 24.97 19.76
N THR A 77 22.36 23.79 19.28
CA THR A 77 22.04 23.57 17.88
C THR A 77 21.05 24.66 17.50
N PRO A 78 21.37 25.53 16.52
CA PRO A 78 20.47 26.61 16.14
C PRO A 78 19.10 26.00 15.90
N SER A 79 18.08 26.52 16.60
CA SER A 79 16.70 26.06 16.53
C SER A 79 16.38 25.79 15.06
N PRO A 80 16.03 24.55 14.68
CA PRO A 80 15.92 24.15 13.28
C PRO A 80 15.00 25.13 12.57
N LYS A 81 15.61 25.97 11.72
CA LYS A 81 14.92 27.01 10.96
C LYS A 81 13.91 26.28 10.10
N HIS A 82 12.64 26.32 10.49
CA HIS A 82 11.49 25.73 9.82
C HIS A 82 11.73 24.30 9.33
N PHE A 83 11.41 23.31 10.16
CA PHE A 83 11.25 21.93 9.72
C PHE A 83 10.26 21.93 8.55
N THR A 84 10.79 21.91 7.32
CA THR A 84 10.00 21.94 6.10
C THR A 84 9.50 20.53 5.96
N TYR A 85 8.21 20.32 6.25
CA TYR A 85 7.57 19.02 6.12
C TYR A 85 7.82 18.47 4.70
N ASP A 86 8.59 17.39 4.61
CA ASP A 86 8.71 16.62 3.38
C ASP A 86 7.70 15.46 3.44
N PRO A 87 6.65 15.47 2.60
CA PRO A 87 5.68 14.38 2.57
C PRO A 87 6.32 13.01 2.28
N ARG A 88 7.48 12.97 1.63
CA ARG A 88 8.21 11.73 1.34
C ARG A 88 8.69 11.00 2.59
N ASP A 89 9.00 11.74 3.64
CA ASP A 89 9.53 11.16 4.88
C ASP A 89 8.43 10.56 5.76
N HIS A 90 7.16 10.91 5.50
CA HIS A 90 6.07 10.61 6.41
C HIS A 90 4.99 9.76 5.74
N PHE A 91 4.98 9.66 4.40
CA PHE A 91 3.92 8.92 3.76
C PHE A 91 4.32 8.27 2.46
N ILE A 92 4.36 6.93 2.52
CA ILE A 92 4.99 6.12 1.51
C ILE A 92 3.92 5.18 0.94
N PRO A 93 3.39 5.43 -0.28
CA PRO A 93 2.38 4.58 -0.90
C PRO A 93 2.98 3.22 -1.24
N CYS A 94 2.24 2.15 -0.93
CA CYS A 94 2.62 0.83 -1.40
C CYS A 94 2.57 0.77 -2.93
N MET A 95 3.60 0.18 -3.51
CA MET A 95 3.73 -0.01 -4.96
C MET A 95 3.26 -1.40 -5.43
N ALA A 96 2.81 -2.26 -4.50
CA ALA A 96 2.19 -3.53 -4.86
C ALA A 96 0.89 -3.30 -5.68
N PRO A 97 0.65 -4.06 -6.75
CA PRO A 97 -0.56 -3.93 -7.56
C PRO A 97 -1.83 -4.04 -6.70
N GLY A 98 -2.78 -3.12 -6.90
CA GLY A 98 -4.05 -3.09 -6.16
C GLY A 98 -3.94 -2.66 -4.69
N CYS A 99 -2.75 -2.42 -4.15
CA CYS A 99 -2.60 -1.99 -2.76
C CYS A 99 -2.81 -0.47 -2.62
N SER A 100 -3.81 -0.08 -1.84
CA SER A 100 -4.07 1.32 -1.45
C SER A 100 -3.45 1.70 -0.11
N THR A 101 -2.78 0.75 0.55
CA THR A 101 -2.13 0.97 1.85
C THR A 101 -0.96 1.92 1.69
N HIS A 102 -0.81 2.78 2.68
CA HIS A 102 0.34 3.65 2.82
C HIS A 102 0.93 3.44 4.21
N TYR A 103 2.24 3.61 4.31
CA TYR A 103 2.97 3.39 5.55
C TYR A 103 3.88 4.57 5.89
N LEU A 104 4.20 4.67 7.17
CA LEU A 104 5.10 5.66 7.73
C LEU A 104 6.46 4.99 7.95
N LEU A 105 7.54 5.59 7.47
CA LEU A 105 8.88 5.05 7.71
C LEU A 105 9.21 5.02 9.22
N SER A 106 8.68 5.98 9.98
CA SER A 106 8.78 6.04 11.45
C SER A 106 8.02 4.93 12.19
N THR A 107 7.05 4.28 11.55
CA THR A 107 6.35 3.12 12.14
C THR A 107 7.09 1.81 11.92
N LEU A 108 8.11 1.81 11.07
CA LEU A 108 8.93 0.64 10.81
C LEU A 108 10.06 0.56 11.85
N SER A 109 10.46 -0.66 12.18
CA SER A 109 11.71 -0.87 12.93
C SER A 109 12.88 -0.25 12.16
N PRO A 110 13.86 0.38 12.81
CA PRO A 110 15.09 0.84 12.16
C PRO A 110 15.83 -0.27 11.39
N THR A 111 15.61 -1.53 11.77
CA THR A 111 16.18 -2.72 11.13
C THR A 111 15.26 -3.36 10.09
N PHE A 112 14.12 -2.75 9.76
CA PHE A 112 13.13 -3.35 8.89
C PHE A 112 13.74 -3.71 7.52
N TYR A 113 14.47 -2.79 6.90
CA TYR A 113 15.14 -3.02 5.61
C TYR A 113 16.56 -3.64 5.73
N SER A 114 16.98 -4.03 6.94
CA SER A 114 18.25 -4.75 7.13
C SER A 114 18.16 -6.18 6.58
N ALA A 115 19.31 -6.81 6.35
CA ALA A 115 19.37 -8.21 5.90
C ALA A 115 18.81 -9.15 6.98
N HIS A 116 17.87 -10.03 6.60
CA HIS A 116 17.24 -11.00 7.50
C HIS A 116 17.77 -12.41 7.24
N GLN A 117 17.92 -13.19 8.32
CA GLN A 117 18.29 -14.61 8.25
C GLN A 117 17.15 -15.46 7.66
N PRO A 118 17.45 -16.63 7.06
CA PRO A 118 18.77 -17.30 6.99
C PRO A 118 19.64 -16.88 5.80
N HIS A 119 19.05 -16.34 4.73
CA HIS A 119 19.77 -16.07 3.48
C HIS A 119 20.21 -14.61 3.33
N GLY A 120 20.10 -13.79 4.38
CA GLY A 120 20.46 -12.37 4.37
C GLY A 120 19.66 -11.55 3.36
N LEU A 121 18.41 -11.92 3.09
CA LEU A 121 17.54 -11.17 2.18
C LEU A 121 17.00 -9.92 2.87
N THR A 122 16.94 -8.82 2.13
CA THR A 122 16.31 -7.57 2.56
C THR A 122 14.85 -7.52 2.11
N HIS A 123 14.04 -6.74 2.83
CA HIS A 123 12.71 -6.36 2.35
C HIS A 123 12.84 -5.36 1.19
N LEU A 124 11.99 -5.45 0.17
CA LEU A 124 11.97 -4.47 -0.91
C LEU A 124 11.43 -3.13 -0.41
N HIS A 125 12.10 -2.03 -0.76
CA HIS A 125 11.57 -0.70 -0.54
C HIS A 125 10.39 -0.43 -1.47
N GLY A 126 9.54 0.53 -1.11
CA GLY A 126 8.32 0.84 -1.86
C GLY A 126 7.14 -0.08 -1.58
N LEU A 127 7.33 -1.18 -0.83
CA LEU A 127 6.25 -2.05 -0.38
C LEU A 127 5.86 -1.77 1.08
N CYS A 128 4.57 -1.85 1.37
CA CYS A 128 4.10 -1.80 2.76
C CYS A 128 4.56 -3.05 3.55
N PRO A 129 4.55 -3.02 4.89
CA PRO A 129 5.10 -4.11 5.70
C PRO A 129 4.56 -5.49 5.35
N VAL A 130 3.25 -5.58 5.10
CA VAL A 130 2.58 -6.85 4.75
C VAL A 130 3.12 -7.41 3.44
N HIS A 131 3.18 -6.61 2.37
CA HIS A 131 3.67 -7.05 1.07
C HIS A 131 5.18 -7.29 1.07
N ALA A 132 5.95 -6.44 1.75
CA ALA A 132 7.40 -6.60 1.87
C ALA A 132 7.78 -7.91 2.59
N LEU A 133 7.04 -8.27 3.65
CA LEU A 133 7.21 -9.54 4.36
C LEU A 133 6.79 -10.74 3.51
N ALA A 134 5.67 -10.64 2.79
CA ALA A 134 5.19 -11.70 1.91
C ALA A 134 6.16 -11.96 0.76
N ASP A 135 6.64 -10.90 0.10
CA ASP A 135 7.63 -10.95 -0.96
C ASP A 135 8.94 -11.59 -0.50
N ARG A 136 9.50 -11.15 0.64
CA ARG A 136 10.74 -11.77 1.19
C ARG A 136 10.53 -13.25 1.49
N LYS A 137 9.38 -13.62 2.07
CA LYS A 137 9.06 -15.03 2.35
C LYS A 137 8.96 -15.86 1.07
N ALA A 138 8.39 -15.32 0.00
CA ALA A 138 8.34 -15.99 -1.30
C ALA A 138 9.76 -16.22 -1.84
N ALA A 139 10.62 -15.20 -1.83
CA ALA A 139 12.02 -15.34 -2.22
C ALA A 139 12.80 -16.37 -1.36
N ASP A 140 12.52 -16.43 -0.05
CA ASP A 140 13.09 -17.46 0.83
C ASP A 140 12.60 -18.87 0.49
N VAL A 141 11.36 -19.03 0.01
CA VAL A 141 10.82 -20.31 -0.48
C VAL A 141 11.51 -20.72 -1.78
N ASP A 142 11.69 -19.79 -2.71
CA ASP A 142 12.35 -20.06 -4.00
C ASP A 142 13.81 -20.47 -3.79
N LEU A 143 14.54 -19.79 -2.90
CA LEU A 143 15.90 -20.18 -2.53
C LEU A 143 15.96 -21.56 -1.89
N LYS A 144 14.98 -21.95 -1.07
CA LYS A 144 14.91 -23.29 -0.51
C LYS A 144 14.66 -24.34 -1.59
N ALA A 145 13.75 -24.05 -2.53
CA ALA A 145 13.48 -24.94 -3.66
C ALA A 145 14.73 -25.14 -4.52
N GLU A 146 15.46 -24.07 -4.82
CA GLU A 146 16.73 -24.12 -5.55
C GLU A 146 17.80 -24.91 -4.79
N GLN A 147 17.90 -24.73 -3.47
CA GLN A 147 18.81 -25.52 -2.64
C GLN A 147 18.49 -27.03 -2.71
N VAL A 148 17.20 -27.38 -2.70
CA VAL A 148 16.76 -28.77 -2.84
C VAL A 148 17.07 -29.30 -4.25
N ALA A 149 16.83 -28.50 -5.28
CA ALA A 149 17.14 -28.84 -6.66
C ALA A 149 18.64 -29.12 -6.85
N LEU A 150 19.52 -28.22 -6.38
CA LEU A 150 20.97 -28.40 -6.43
C LEU A 150 21.42 -29.69 -5.73
N ARG A 151 20.81 -30.02 -4.58
CA ARG A 151 21.09 -31.28 -3.87
C ARG A 151 20.60 -32.50 -4.64
N ALA A 152 19.44 -32.43 -5.27
CA ALA A 152 18.89 -33.52 -6.08
C ALA A 152 19.72 -33.77 -7.35
N SER A 153 20.28 -32.72 -7.95
CA SER A 153 21.12 -32.78 -9.16
C SER A 153 22.61 -32.96 -8.88
N ALA A 154 23.01 -33.18 -7.62
CA ALA A 154 24.42 -33.15 -7.21
C ALA A 154 25.33 -34.15 -7.94
N GLY A 155 24.82 -35.32 -8.34
CA GLY A 155 25.59 -36.33 -9.07
C GLY A 155 26.94 -36.65 -8.37
N ARG A 156 28.05 -36.34 -9.05
CA ARG A 156 29.43 -36.52 -8.53
C ARG A 156 30.02 -35.25 -7.88
N GLN A 157 29.24 -34.19 -7.69
CA GLN A 157 29.70 -32.94 -7.08
C GLN A 157 29.92 -33.10 -5.57
N THR A 158 30.90 -32.38 -5.03
CA THR A 158 31.14 -32.37 -3.59
C THR A 158 30.18 -31.40 -2.88
N LEU A 159 29.94 -31.62 -1.58
CA LEU A 159 29.10 -30.71 -0.78
C LEU A 159 29.62 -29.26 -0.79
N ALA A 160 30.94 -29.06 -0.88
CA ALA A 160 31.56 -27.74 -0.97
C ALA A 160 31.22 -27.05 -2.30
N GLN A 161 31.20 -27.80 -3.41
CA GLN A 161 30.80 -27.27 -4.72
C GLN A 161 29.32 -26.86 -4.73
N LEU A 162 28.44 -27.67 -4.14
CA LEU A 162 27.02 -27.34 -4.00
C LEU A 162 26.80 -26.10 -3.12
N ALA A 163 27.53 -26.01 -2.00
CA ALA A 163 27.46 -24.84 -1.12
C ALA A 163 27.87 -23.57 -1.86
N LEU A 164 28.97 -23.61 -2.63
CA LEU A 164 29.42 -22.48 -3.45
C LEU A 164 28.38 -22.10 -4.52
N GLN A 165 27.79 -23.08 -5.21
CA GLN A 165 26.74 -22.82 -6.20
C GLN A 165 25.51 -22.15 -5.55
N PHE A 166 25.10 -22.65 -4.39
CA PHE A 166 24.00 -22.06 -3.65
C PHE A 166 24.31 -20.63 -3.18
N GLU A 167 25.51 -20.37 -2.68
CA GLU A 167 25.95 -19.02 -2.32
C GLU A 167 25.92 -18.05 -3.51
N LEU A 168 26.33 -18.51 -4.70
CA LEU A 168 26.24 -17.73 -5.93
C LEU A 168 24.79 -17.45 -6.33
N CYS A 169 23.88 -18.41 -6.12
CA CYS A 169 22.45 -18.20 -6.32
C CYS A 169 21.91 -17.13 -5.35
N VAL A 170 22.21 -17.25 -4.04
CA VAL A 170 21.80 -16.26 -3.04
C VAL A 170 22.31 -14.86 -3.39
N LYS A 171 23.57 -14.73 -3.81
CA LYS A 171 24.15 -13.45 -4.26
C LYS A 171 23.39 -12.86 -5.45
N ARG A 172 23.02 -13.70 -6.43
CA ARG A 172 22.23 -13.28 -7.60
C ARG A 172 20.85 -12.78 -7.21
N VAL A 173 20.14 -13.52 -6.35
CA VAL A 173 18.81 -13.13 -5.85
C VAL A 173 18.88 -11.81 -5.10
N ARG A 174 19.91 -11.60 -4.26
CA ARG A 174 20.12 -10.31 -3.58
C ARG A 174 20.33 -9.16 -4.58
N ALA A 175 21.15 -9.35 -5.61
CA ALA A 175 21.39 -8.32 -6.61
C ALA A 175 20.11 -7.93 -7.36
N VAL A 176 19.33 -8.91 -7.84
CA VAL A 176 18.04 -8.66 -8.50
C VAL A 176 17.09 -7.90 -7.58
N ARG A 177 16.99 -8.29 -6.31
CA ARG A 177 16.12 -7.62 -5.34
C ARG A 177 16.58 -6.20 -5.01
N GLU A 178 17.89 -5.95 -4.96
CA GLU A 178 18.41 -4.60 -4.80
C GLU A 178 18.05 -3.72 -6.00
N ASP A 179 18.08 -4.26 -7.22
CA ASP A 179 17.68 -3.56 -8.44
C ASP A 179 16.17 -3.25 -8.44
N GLU A 180 15.33 -4.25 -8.13
CA GLU A 180 13.88 -4.09 -7.95
C GLU A 180 13.55 -3.06 -6.88
N SER A 181 14.26 -3.11 -5.74
CA SER A 181 14.07 -2.17 -4.65
C SER A 181 14.39 -0.73 -5.06
N ARG A 182 15.43 -0.51 -5.88
CA ARG A 182 15.76 0.83 -6.39
C ARG A 182 14.70 1.31 -7.38
N GLU A 183 14.21 0.42 -8.23
CA GLU A 183 13.15 0.74 -9.19
C GLU A 183 11.83 1.11 -8.49
N LEU A 184 11.43 0.35 -7.47
CA LEU A 184 10.24 0.67 -6.67
C LEU A 184 10.36 2.02 -5.96
N GLN A 185 11.54 2.37 -5.44
CA GLN A 185 11.80 3.70 -4.87
C GLN A 185 11.70 4.82 -5.91
N ARG A 186 12.19 4.58 -7.14
CA ARG A 186 12.08 5.54 -8.25
C ARG A 186 10.62 5.79 -8.59
N LEU A 187 9.84 4.73 -8.84
CA LEU A 187 8.41 4.81 -9.16
C LEU A 187 7.61 5.46 -8.03
N GLN A 188 7.97 5.16 -6.78
CA GLN A 188 7.37 5.78 -5.61
C GLN A 188 7.68 7.29 -5.54
N GLY A 189 8.92 7.68 -5.80
CA GLY A 189 9.32 9.07 -5.89
C GLY A 189 8.54 9.81 -6.99
N GLU A 190 8.34 9.19 -8.14
CA GLU A 190 7.52 9.73 -9.24
C GLU A 190 6.05 9.89 -8.84
N ARG A 191 5.48 8.89 -8.16
CA ARG A 191 4.11 8.95 -7.66
C ARG A 191 3.91 10.06 -6.62
N LEU A 192 4.85 10.20 -5.69
CA LEU A 192 4.82 11.23 -4.65
C LEU A 192 5.06 12.64 -5.20
N ASN A 193 5.91 12.76 -6.22
CA ASN A 193 6.16 14.03 -6.87
C ASN A 193 5.07 14.41 -7.87
N GLY A 194 4.35 13.41 -8.39
CA GLY A 194 3.37 13.58 -9.46
C GLY A 194 2.18 14.45 -9.10
N ALA A 195 1.14 14.36 -9.93
CA ALA A 195 -0.06 15.18 -9.84
C ALA A 195 -0.94 14.91 -8.61
N ASP A 196 -0.53 14.03 -7.69
CA ASP A 196 -1.34 13.70 -6.51
C ASP A 196 -1.22 14.79 -5.43
N PHE A 197 -2.20 15.69 -5.44
CA PHE A 197 -2.32 16.78 -4.46
C PHE A 197 -2.54 16.30 -3.03
N ARG A 198 -2.86 15.02 -2.81
CA ARG A 198 -3.16 14.48 -1.48
C ARG A 198 -2.03 14.74 -0.49
N TYR A 199 -0.78 14.65 -0.94
CA TYR A 199 0.40 14.77 -0.07
C TYR A 199 0.83 16.22 0.20
N TYR A 200 0.25 17.19 -0.49
CA TYR A 200 0.60 18.59 -0.35
C TYR A 200 -0.14 19.22 0.83
N PRO A 201 0.49 20.17 1.57
CA PRO A 201 -0.22 21.01 2.51
C PRO A 201 -1.40 21.70 1.81
N ARG A 202 -2.54 21.78 2.50
CA ARG A 202 -3.79 22.32 1.96
C ARG A 202 -4.47 23.27 2.92
N PRO A 203 -5.24 24.25 2.42
CA PRO A 203 -6.02 25.14 3.27
C PRO A 203 -7.23 24.42 3.86
N CYS A 204 -7.64 24.81 5.08
CA CYS A 204 -8.89 24.33 5.67
C CYS A 204 -10.10 24.78 4.85
N THR A 205 -11.08 23.89 4.61
CA THR A 205 -12.34 24.22 3.93
C THR A 205 -13.43 24.77 4.85
N ALA A 206 -13.22 24.78 6.17
CA ALA A 206 -14.19 25.32 7.11
C ALA A 206 -14.40 26.82 6.87
N LYS A 207 -15.66 27.26 6.89
CA LYS A 207 -16.04 28.66 6.60
C LYS A 207 -15.31 29.62 7.56
N GLY A 208 -14.57 30.57 6.99
CA GLY A 208 -13.84 31.60 7.74
C GLY A 208 -12.56 31.12 8.43
N CYS A 209 -12.13 29.87 8.25
CA CYS A 209 -10.89 29.40 8.87
C CYS A 209 -9.66 29.99 8.15
N GLN A 210 -8.80 30.67 8.92
CA GLN A 210 -7.54 31.28 8.44
C GLN A 210 -6.28 30.57 8.96
N ARG A 211 -6.42 29.35 9.50
CA ARG A 211 -5.27 28.60 10.01
C ARG A 211 -4.26 28.29 8.90
N PRO A 212 -2.98 28.11 9.26
CA PRO A 212 -1.95 27.70 8.31
C PRO A 212 -2.35 26.43 7.56
N TRP A 213 -1.76 26.26 6.38
CA TRP A 213 -1.95 25.06 5.58
C TRP A 213 -1.41 23.86 6.33
N PHE A 214 -2.08 22.73 6.20
CA PHE A 214 -1.76 21.51 6.92
C PHE A 214 -1.74 20.34 5.94
N SER A 215 -0.95 19.32 6.23
CA SER A 215 -1.01 18.03 5.52
C SER A 215 -1.60 16.99 6.46
N VAL A 216 -2.64 16.29 6.00
CA VAL A 216 -3.18 15.13 6.73
C VAL A 216 -2.15 14.00 6.84
N TYR A 217 -1.15 14.01 5.96
CA TYR A 217 -0.07 13.04 5.95
C TYR A 217 1.15 13.49 6.74
N ALA A 218 1.05 14.57 7.53
CA ALA A 218 2.06 14.91 8.52
C ALA A 218 2.12 13.82 9.59
N ALA A 219 3.33 13.45 10.04
CA ALA A 219 3.52 12.32 10.96
C ALA A 219 2.69 12.47 12.26
N SER A 220 2.58 13.70 12.78
CA SER A 220 1.79 14.01 13.98
C SER A 220 0.28 14.00 13.75
N LEU A 221 -0.19 14.17 12.50
CA LEU A 221 -1.61 14.29 12.17
C LEU A 221 -2.19 13.03 11.55
N TYR A 222 -1.37 12.22 10.88
CA TYR A 222 -1.87 11.10 10.09
C TYR A 222 -2.62 10.07 10.91
N GLN A 223 -2.05 9.64 12.04
CA GLN A 223 -2.74 8.71 12.95
C GLN A 223 -4.02 9.33 13.51
N TRP A 224 -3.97 10.63 13.82
CA TRP A 224 -5.10 11.37 14.35
C TRP A 224 -6.29 11.43 13.36
N TYR A 225 -6.05 11.70 12.08
CA TYR A 225 -7.11 11.68 11.04
C TYR A 225 -7.58 10.29 10.62
N ARG A 226 -6.85 9.22 10.97
CA ARG A 226 -7.27 7.84 10.72
C ARG A 226 -7.90 7.18 11.93
N ALA A 227 -7.84 7.82 13.10
CA ALA A 227 -8.56 7.35 14.27
C ALA A 227 -10.06 7.40 13.99
N GLU A 228 -10.72 6.28 14.21
CA GLU A 228 -12.17 6.19 14.25
C GLU A 228 -12.64 6.54 15.65
N SER A 229 -13.74 7.27 15.75
CA SER A 229 -14.37 7.53 17.04
C SER A 229 -15.12 6.32 17.57
N ALA A 230 -15.68 6.43 18.78
CA ALA A 230 -16.48 5.35 19.39
C ALA A 230 -17.66 4.91 18.52
N CYS A 231 -18.20 5.81 17.69
CA CYS A 231 -19.29 5.51 16.75
C CYS A 231 -18.78 5.05 15.36
N GLY A 232 -17.47 4.86 15.19
CA GLY A 232 -16.85 4.56 13.91
C GLY A 232 -16.97 5.69 12.89
N ILE A 233 -17.06 6.94 13.34
CA ILE A 233 -16.98 8.12 12.47
C ILE A 233 -15.53 8.59 12.43
N CYS A 234 -15.05 8.97 11.25
CA CYS A 234 -13.71 9.53 11.07
C CYS A 234 -13.74 11.06 10.88
N MET A 235 -12.64 11.71 11.24
CA MET A 235 -12.43 13.13 11.05
C MET A 235 -12.39 13.52 9.57
N LEU A 236 -13.01 14.64 9.22
CA LEU A 236 -12.96 15.15 7.85
C LEU A 236 -11.56 15.68 7.52
N ARG A 237 -10.88 14.99 6.61
CA ARG A 237 -9.51 15.27 6.17
C ARG A 237 -9.35 16.63 5.45
N VAL A 238 -10.46 17.27 5.09
CA VAL A 238 -10.50 18.59 4.43
C VAL A 238 -10.44 19.75 5.43
N TYR A 239 -10.61 19.47 6.72
CA TYR A 239 -10.49 20.45 7.79
C TYR A 239 -9.16 20.36 8.50
N CYS A 240 -8.64 21.50 8.96
CA CYS A 240 -7.47 21.52 9.84
C CYS A 240 -7.80 20.88 11.20
N PRO A 241 -6.79 20.53 12.02
CA PRO A 241 -7.02 19.70 13.20
C PRO A 241 -8.08 20.25 14.16
N SER A 242 -8.12 21.56 14.43
CA SER A 242 -9.16 22.11 15.30
C SER A 242 -10.56 22.04 14.72
N CYS A 243 -10.70 22.33 13.42
CA CYS A 243 -12.01 22.36 12.77
C CYS A 243 -12.52 20.93 12.56
N ALA A 244 -11.62 19.98 12.29
CA ALA A 244 -11.93 18.56 12.21
C ALA A 244 -12.37 18.01 13.58
N ALA A 245 -11.69 18.38 14.67
CA ALA A 245 -12.07 17.98 16.02
C ALA A 245 -13.46 18.51 16.39
N LYS A 246 -13.69 19.81 16.18
CA LYS A 246 -14.98 20.45 16.45
C LYS A 246 -16.11 19.84 15.63
N GLU A 247 -15.89 19.58 14.34
CA GLU A 247 -16.93 18.99 13.50
C GLU A 247 -17.19 17.51 13.85
N LEU A 248 -16.17 16.76 14.30
CA LEU A 248 -16.38 15.41 14.81
C LEU A 248 -17.25 15.44 16.07
N GLU A 249 -16.96 16.32 17.02
CA GLU A 249 -17.75 16.52 18.25
C GLU A 249 -19.21 16.88 17.91
N GLU A 250 -19.44 17.83 17.00
CA GLU A 250 -20.78 18.20 16.53
C GLU A 250 -21.50 17.05 15.79
N ALA A 251 -20.77 16.15 15.14
CA ALA A 251 -21.34 14.96 14.50
C ALA A 251 -21.72 13.88 15.52
N GLU A 252 -20.88 13.69 16.54
CA GLU A 252 -21.13 12.76 17.65
C GLU A 252 -22.32 13.22 18.50
N GLU A 253 -22.43 14.52 18.80
CA GLU A 253 -23.58 15.07 19.52
C GLU A 253 -24.89 14.85 18.74
N ARG A 254 -24.87 15.05 17.42
CA ARG A 254 -26.04 14.78 16.55
C ARG A 254 -26.41 13.30 16.53
N LEU A 255 -25.42 12.41 16.49
CA LEU A 255 -25.63 10.98 16.60
C LEU A 255 -26.26 10.62 17.95
N GLU A 256 -25.67 11.04 19.07
CA GLU A 256 -26.19 10.71 20.40
C GLU A 256 -27.60 11.28 20.61
N GLY A 257 -27.87 12.49 20.10
CA GLY A 257 -29.21 13.09 20.10
C GLY A 257 -30.24 12.36 19.22
N ALA A 258 -29.80 11.59 18.22
CA ALA A 258 -30.68 10.73 17.42
C ALA A 258 -30.92 9.37 18.10
N LYS A 259 -29.97 8.88 18.90
CA LYS A 259 -30.05 7.58 19.57
C LYS A 259 -31.29 7.41 20.44
N GLY A 260 -31.70 8.46 21.17
CA GLY A 260 -32.92 8.43 21.99
C GLY A 260 -34.24 8.48 21.20
N LYS A 261 -34.18 8.71 19.89
CA LYS A 261 -35.36 8.82 19.01
C LYS A 261 -35.60 7.57 18.17
N LEU A 262 -34.62 6.68 18.10
CA LEU A 262 -34.71 5.42 17.36
C LEU A 262 -35.08 4.31 18.34
N GLU A 263 -36.05 3.50 17.98
CA GLU A 263 -36.62 2.49 18.89
C GLU A 263 -35.81 1.19 18.87
N THR A 264 -35.12 0.93 17.75
CA THR A 264 -34.41 -0.34 17.51
C THR A 264 -32.91 -0.12 17.25
N GLU A 265 -32.12 -1.13 17.61
CA GLU A 265 -30.67 -1.15 17.34
C GLU A 265 -30.38 -1.15 15.82
N GLU A 266 -31.20 -1.82 15.02
CA GLU A 266 -31.07 -1.86 13.56
C GLU A 266 -31.27 -0.49 12.91
N GLU A 267 -32.25 0.29 13.40
CA GLU A 267 -32.45 1.68 12.95
C GLU A 267 -31.25 2.57 13.30
N TRP A 268 -30.69 2.37 14.49
CA TRP A 268 -29.49 3.06 14.93
C TRP A 268 -28.28 2.75 14.04
N GLU A 269 -28.02 1.48 13.77
CA GLU A 269 -26.94 1.06 12.88
C GLU A 269 -27.11 1.62 11.47
N ARG A 270 -28.33 1.56 10.92
CA ARG A 270 -28.66 2.14 9.61
C ARG A 270 -28.42 3.64 9.57
N HIS A 271 -28.77 4.35 10.64
CA HIS A 271 -28.54 5.79 10.77
C HIS A 271 -27.05 6.13 10.82
N VAL A 272 -26.26 5.39 11.62
CA VAL A 272 -24.80 5.56 11.69
C VAL A 272 -24.16 5.32 10.33
N GLU A 273 -24.60 4.28 9.61
CA GLU A 273 -24.10 3.95 8.28
C GLU A 273 -24.47 5.02 7.23
N GLU A 274 -25.67 5.60 7.30
CA GLU A 274 -26.05 6.74 6.47
C GLU A 274 -25.14 7.95 6.71
N VAL A 275 -24.85 8.25 7.98
CA VAL A 275 -23.92 9.34 8.36
C VAL A 275 -22.52 9.08 7.83
N ARG A 276 -22.01 7.84 7.93
CA ARG A 276 -20.71 7.46 7.35
C ARG A 276 -20.66 7.71 5.84
N ARG A 277 -21.64 7.18 5.11
CA ARG A 277 -21.74 7.35 3.64
C ARG A 277 -21.81 8.83 3.24
N ARG A 278 -22.58 9.64 3.97
CA ARG A 278 -22.65 11.08 3.72
C ARG A 278 -21.30 11.76 3.93
N ARG A 279 -20.57 11.40 4.98
CA ARG A 279 -19.23 11.96 5.25
C ARG A 279 -18.23 11.58 4.16
N GLU A 280 -18.26 10.35 3.66
CA GLU A 280 -17.41 9.94 2.54
C GLU A 280 -17.66 10.81 1.29
N PHE A 281 -18.93 11.06 0.96
CA PHE A 281 -19.31 11.94 -0.13
C PHE A 281 -18.85 13.39 0.11
N GLU A 282 -19.00 13.90 1.33
CA GLU A 282 -18.53 15.23 1.70
C GLU A 282 -17.00 15.34 1.58
N VAL A 283 -16.23 14.34 2.01
CA VAL A 283 -14.77 14.29 1.84
C VAL A 283 -14.42 14.39 0.36
N GLU A 284 -15.01 13.56 -0.50
CA GLU A 284 -14.70 13.55 -1.93
C GLU A 284 -15.02 14.90 -2.59
N PHE A 285 -16.19 15.47 -2.28
CA PHE A 285 -16.61 16.77 -2.79
C PHE A 285 -15.62 17.88 -2.39
N TRP A 286 -15.26 17.93 -1.11
CA TRP A 286 -14.38 18.97 -0.57
C TRP A 286 -12.91 18.78 -0.99
N GLU A 287 -12.43 17.55 -1.17
CA GLU A 287 -11.09 17.29 -1.72
C GLU A 287 -10.98 17.79 -3.17
N LYS A 288 -12.01 17.56 -3.99
CA LYS A 288 -12.10 18.13 -5.35
C LYS A 288 -12.15 19.67 -5.32
N ALA A 289 -12.85 20.26 -4.35
CA ALA A 289 -12.86 21.71 -4.17
C ALA A 289 -11.50 22.27 -3.73
N GLN A 290 -10.83 21.64 -2.75
CA GLN A 290 -9.49 22.02 -2.30
C GLN A 290 -8.48 21.97 -3.45
N THR A 291 -8.50 20.89 -4.23
CA THR A 291 -7.62 20.71 -5.40
C THR A 291 -7.77 21.89 -6.38
N ARG A 292 -9.01 22.30 -6.68
CA ARG A 292 -9.29 23.47 -7.53
C ARG A 292 -8.73 24.78 -6.93
N VAL A 293 -8.83 24.97 -5.61
CA VAL A 293 -8.29 26.16 -4.93
C VAL A 293 -6.77 26.16 -4.94
N MET A 294 -6.13 25.01 -4.70
CA MET A 294 -4.68 24.85 -4.73
C MET A 294 -4.11 25.18 -6.12
N LEU A 295 -4.74 24.63 -7.17
CA LEU A 295 -4.43 24.96 -8.56
C LEU A 295 -4.54 26.46 -8.84
N LYS A 296 -5.65 27.09 -8.44
CA LYS A 296 -5.86 28.54 -8.62
C LYS A 296 -4.83 29.39 -7.89
N LYS A 297 -4.36 28.96 -6.72
CA LYS A 297 -3.32 29.65 -5.92
C LYS A 297 -1.90 29.39 -6.44
N GLY A 298 -1.75 28.76 -7.60
CA GLY A 298 -0.45 28.52 -8.20
C GLY A 298 0.34 27.38 -7.56
N VAL A 299 -0.28 26.58 -6.69
CA VAL A 299 0.30 25.31 -6.25
C VAL A 299 0.21 24.37 -7.42
N ARG A 300 1.28 24.33 -8.18
CA ARG A 300 1.44 23.36 -9.26
C ARG A 300 2.03 22.12 -8.63
N PRO A 301 1.40 20.95 -8.77
CA PRO A 301 2.12 19.70 -8.54
C PRO A 301 3.39 19.80 -9.36
N ARG A 302 4.50 19.38 -8.78
CA ARG A 302 5.72 19.26 -9.56
C ARG A 302 5.48 18.11 -10.53
N VAL A 303 4.84 18.39 -11.66
CA VAL A 303 4.84 17.48 -12.80
C VAL A 303 6.30 17.44 -13.21
N THR A 304 7.07 16.56 -12.58
CA THR A 304 8.23 15.97 -13.20
C THR A 304 7.65 15.49 -14.50
N GLU A 305 8.01 16.16 -15.60
CA GLU A 305 7.80 15.65 -16.94
C GLU A 305 8.41 14.27 -16.85
N ALA A 306 7.55 13.27 -16.57
CA ALA A 306 7.93 11.89 -16.43
C ALA A 306 8.61 11.68 -17.75
N ARG A 307 9.95 11.60 -17.68
CA ARG A 307 10.86 11.69 -18.82
C ARG A 307 10.11 10.90 -19.84
N LYS A 308 9.55 11.57 -20.87
CA LYS A 308 8.98 10.85 -21.98
C LYS A 308 10.21 10.11 -22.43
N THR A 309 10.39 8.89 -21.93
CA THR A 309 10.95 7.82 -22.68
C THR A 309 10.18 8.03 -23.97
N LYS A 310 10.85 8.70 -24.91
CA LYS A 310 11.07 8.06 -26.18
C LYS A 310 11.08 6.56 -25.85
N THR A 311 9.90 5.94 -25.80
CA THR A 311 9.53 5.04 -26.88
C THR A 311 10.13 5.70 -28.11
N GLU A 312 11.42 5.43 -28.28
CA GLU A 312 11.97 5.14 -29.56
C GLU A 312 10.81 4.42 -30.23
N ASP A 313 10.26 5.05 -31.25
CA ASP A 313 10.01 4.31 -32.46
C ASP A 313 11.25 3.43 -32.63
N VAL A 314 11.23 2.25 -31.99
CA VAL A 314 11.94 1.09 -32.47
C VAL A 314 11.18 0.84 -33.75
N GLU A 315 11.56 1.61 -34.78
CA GLU A 315 11.49 1.18 -36.15
C GLU A 315 12.09 -0.21 -36.13
N LEU A 316 11.20 -1.20 -36.02
CA LEU A 316 11.50 -2.58 -36.33
C LEU A 316 11.74 -2.62 -37.84
N GLU A 317 12.85 -2.02 -38.29
CA GLU A 317 13.43 -2.26 -39.61
C GLU A 317 14.02 -3.67 -39.59
N GLY A 318 13.12 -4.64 -39.62
CA GLY A 318 13.41 -6.04 -39.86
C GLY A 318 12.45 -6.53 -40.94
N LYS A 319 12.99 -7.21 -41.97
CA LYS A 319 12.28 -7.72 -43.17
C LYS A 319 11.12 -8.72 -42.91
N GLY A 320 10.58 -8.78 -41.69
CA GLY A 320 9.49 -9.68 -41.29
C GLY A 320 8.20 -8.97 -40.83
N VAL A 321 8.17 -7.64 -40.77
CA VAL A 321 6.98 -6.89 -40.29
C VAL A 321 5.85 -6.87 -41.32
N ASP A 322 6.15 -6.97 -42.62
CA ASP A 322 5.15 -6.98 -43.68
C ASP A 322 4.26 -8.25 -43.66
N ILE A 323 4.82 -9.39 -43.26
CA ILE A 323 4.06 -10.67 -43.19
C ILE A 323 3.01 -10.62 -42.06
N VAL A 324 3.29 -9.91 -40.97
CA VAL A 324 2.35 -9.81 -39.83
C VAL A 324 1.21 -8.84 -40.13
N ARG A 325 1.43 -7.81 -40.97
CA ARG A 325 0.35 -6.90 -41.40
C ARG A 325 -0.63 -7.55 -42.37
N GLU A 326 -0.21 -8.47 -43.23
CA GLU A 326 -1.14 -9.18 -44.12
C GLU A 326 -2.05 -10.17 -43.37
N LEU A 327 -1.57 -10.80 -42.30
CA LEU A 327 -2.35 -11.79 -41.54
C LEU A 327 -3.44 -11.17 -40.65
N CYS A 328 -3.39 -9.88 -40.34
CA CYS A 328 -4.36 -9.20 -39.49
C CYS A 328 -5.52 -8.52 -40.24
N VAL A 329 -5.59 -8.63 -41.58
CA VAL A 329 -6.68 -8.04 -42.39
C VAL A 329 -7.75 -9.08 -42.78
N VAL A 330 -7.56 -10.36 -42.41
CA VAL A 330 -8.47 -11.47 -42.80
C VAL A 330 -9.13 -12.17 -41.60
N MET A 331 -9.42 -11.42 -40.53
CA MET A 331 -10.36 -11.83 -39.47
C MET A 331 -11.31 -10.68 -39.16
#